data_AF-A0A453I811-F1
#
_entry.id   AF-A0A453I811-F1
#
_cell.length_a   1.000
_cell.length_b   1.000
_cell.length_c   1.000
_cell.angle_alpha   90.00
_cell.angle_beta   90.00
_cell.angle_gamma   90.00
#
_symmetry.space_group_name_H-M   'P 1'
#
loop_
_entity.id
_entity.type
_entity.pdbx_description
1 polymer ?
#
loop_
_entity_poly.entity_id
_entity_poly.type
_entity_poly.pdbx_seq_one_letter_code
_entity_poly.pdbx_strand_id
1 'polypeptide(L)'
;QVPFQVPLEVNVVLIGFNGDGGYRYPLDGHKLEQFLKMSFPLHRPSCFETGEPIDIEHHIMYNVIAAGQPELISLEKSLKEAMVSAGTARESEYGREFPLFEVEATVVEPIFERLYSFIFDMEPGRSATEMDRPVPVAIFVVNFDKVRMDPRNKGVDLDSLMYSKINGLTEQELKKQEADYIYRYRYNGGGATQVWLSSGRFVVIDLSAGPCTYGKIESEEGSVSYRSMPRLSNIIFPRGLAAPSASSTQDIFVGQLAGLISTTIEHVIAPDIR
;
A
#
# COMPACT_ATOMS: atom_id res chain seq x y z
N GLN A 1 -36.23 -9.06 -7.43
CA GLN A 1 -36.16 -7.66 -6.99
C GLN A 1 -34.89 -7.06 -7.57
N VAL A 2 -34.90 -5.80 -8.00
CA VAL A 2 -33.69 -5.11 -8.49
C VAL A 2 -33.06 -4.42 -7.28
N PRO A 3 -31.78 -4.67 -6.96
CA PRO A 3 -31.14 -4.08 -5.79
C PRO A 3 -31.07 -2.55 -5.92
N PHE A 4 -31.13 -1.87 -4.78
CA PHE A 4 -31.00 -0.41 -4.74
C PHE A 4 -29.54 -0.02 -5.03
N GLN A 5 -29.32 0.75 -6.09
CA GLN A 5 -27.98 1.14 -6.51
C GLN A 5 -27.50 2.39 -5.77
N VAL A 6 -26.37 2.27 -5.09
CA VAL A 6 -25.75 3.35 -4.31
C VAL A 6 -24.35 3.66 -4.87
N PRO A 7 -24.05 4.90 -5.26
CA PRO A 7 -22.70 5.25 -5.67
C PRO A 7 -21.74 5.17 -4.48
N LEU A 8 -20.60 4.51 -4.68
CA LEU A 8 -19.51 4.42 -3.70
C LEU A 8 -18.24 5.00 -4.31
N GLU A 9 -17.81 6.17 -3.85
CA GLU A 9 -16.56 6.78 -4.29
C GLU A 9 -15.37 6.19 -3.54
N VAL A 10 -14.40 5.67 -4.28
CA VAL A 10 -13.17 5.09 -3.73
C VAL A 10 -11.97 5.80 -4.34
N ASN A 11 -11.21 6.48 -3.49
CA ASN A 11 -10.01 7.18 -3.89
C ASN A 11 -8.78 6.30 -3.65
N VAL A 12 -8.00 6.02 -4.68
CA VAL A 12 -6.74 5.27 -4.60
C VAL A 12 -5.59 6.25 -4.76
N VAL A 13 -4.84 6.48 -3.70
CA VAL A 13 -3.69 7.40 -3.71
C VAL A 13 -2.41 6.61 -3.89
N LEU A 14 -1.75 6.79 -5.03
CA LEU A 14 -0.49 6.15 -5.39
C LEU A 14 0.70 7.02 -4.93
N ILE A 15 1.55 6.48 -4.06
CA ILE A 15 2.75 7.16 -3.55
C ILE A 15 4.00 6.36 -3.96
N GLY A 16 4.97 7.02 -4.60
CA GLY A 16 6.21 6.36 -5.04
C GLY A 16 6.10 5.63 -6.38
N PHE A 17 5.12 6.00 -7.19
CA PHE A 17 4.85 5.41 -8.50
C PHE A 17 5.10 6.37 -9.68
N ASN A 18 5.71 7.52 -9.45
CA ASN A 18 6.07 8.48 -10.52
C ASN A 18 7.50 8.27 -11.04
N GLY A 19 8.05 7.08 -10.81
CA GLY A 19 9.47 6.80 -11.07
C GLY A 19 10.41 7.41 -10.03
N ASP A 20 9.88 7.76 -8.86
CA ASP A 20 10.58 8.41 -7.74
C ASP A 20 10.79 7.47 -6.54
N GLY A 21 9.85 6.55 -6.30
CA GLY A 21 9.88 5.55 -5.22
C GLY A 21 10.72 4.31 -5.51
N GLY A 22 10.41 3.22 -4.80
CA GLY A 22 11.12 1.94 -4.88
C GLY A 22 11.23 1.44 -6.31
N TYR A 23 12.41 0.93 -6.67
CA TYR A 23 12.74 0.46 -8.03
C TYR A 23 12.57 1.49 -9.16
N ARG A 24 12.26 2.76 -8.84
CA ARG A 24 11.80 3.78 -9.81
C ARG A 24 10.65 3.26 -10.67
N TYR A 25 9.79 2.42 -10.10
CA TYR A 25 8.72 1.78 -10.86
C TYR A 25 7.61 2.79 -11.18
N PRO A 26 7.35 3.08 -12.47
CA PRO A 26 6.26 3.96 -12.86
C PRO A 26 4.94 3.18 -12.96
N LEU A 27 3.85 3.74 -12.42
CA LEU A 27 2.50 3.21 -12.63
C LEU A 27 1.61 4.29 -13.26
N ASP A 28 0.97 3.94 -14.36
CA ASP A 28 -0.01 4.80 -15.03
C ASP A 28 -1.34 4.74 -14.28
N GLY A 29 -1.63 5.77 -13.50
CA GLY A 29 -2.85 5.86 -12.68
C GLY A 29 -4.13 5.79 -13.50
N HIS A 30 -4.16 6.38 -14.70
CA HIS A 30 -5.34 6.36 -15.56
C HIS A 30 -5.61 4.94 -16.10
N LYS A 31 -4.56 4.20 -16.48
CA LYS A 31 -4.72 2.79 -16.86
C LYS A 31 -5.23 1.93 -15.71
N LEU A 32 -4.72 2.14 -14.49
CA LEU A 32 -5.21 1.44 -13.31
C LEU A 32 -6.69 1.76 -13.05
N GLU A 33 -7.07 3.04 -13.13
CA GLU A 33 -8.45 3.49 -12.96
C GLU A 33 -9.40 2.85 -13.98
N GLN A 34 -9.02 2.85 -15.26
CA GLN A 34 -9.79 2.18 -16.31
C GLN A 34 -9.91 0.68 -16.07
N PHE A 35 -8.82 0.03 -15.66
CA PHE A 35 -8.83 -1.39 -15.34
C PHE A 35 -9.78 -1.70 -14.19
N LEU A 36 -9.72 -0.95 -13.08
CA LEU A 36 -10.63 -1.08 -11.94
C LEU A 36 -12.10 -0.91 -12.36
N LYS A 37 -12.41 0.13 -13.15
CA LYS A 37 -13.77 0.37 -13.66
C LYS A 37 -14.29 -0.76 -14.56
N MET A 38 -13.43 -1.39 -15.35
CA MET A 38 -13.84 -2.50 -16.23
C MET A 38 -13.95 -3.83 -15.48
N SER A 39 -13.07 -4.09 -14.53
CA SER A 39 -12.96 -5.38 -13.86
C SER A 39 -13.85 -5.48 -12.61
N PHE A 40 -14.02 -4.39 -11.86
CA PHE A 40 -14.71 -4.36 -10.57
C PHE A 40 -15.70 -3.18 -10.47
N PRO A 41 -16.64 -3.01 -11.40
CA PRO A 41 -17.55 -1.86 -11.41
C PRO A 41 -18.58 -1.87 -10.26
N LEU A 42 -18.89 -3.06 -9.73
CA LEU A 42 -19.98 -3.27 -8.79
C LEU A 42 -19.50 -4.08 -7.59
N HIS A 43 -20.05 -3.80 -6.42
CA HIS A 43 -19.89 -4.63 -5.23
C HIS A 43 -21.22 -4.76 -4.49
N ARG A 44 -21.55 -5.97 -4.04
CA ARG A 44 -22.79 -6.25 -3.33
C ARG A 44 -22.48 -6.95 -2.01
N PRO A 45 -22.60 -6.25 -0.87
CA PRO A 45 -22.39 -6.87 0.42
C PRO A 45 -23.43 -7.98 0.69
N SER A 46 -23.07 -8.91 1.55
CA SER A 46 -23.95 -9.99 2.01
C SER A 46 -24.27 -9.83 3.49
N CYS A 47 -25.35 -10.47 3.92
CA CYS A 47 -25.63 -10.66 5.35
C CYS A 47 -24.66 -11.70 5.90
N PHE A 48 -23.95 -11.36 6.97
CA PHE A 48 -22.91 -12.21 7.55
C PHE A 48 -23.48 -13.54 8.08
N GLU A 49 -24.69 -13.53 8.62
CA GLU A 49 -25.35 -14.69 9.22
C GLU A 49 -25.90 -15.67 8.18
N THR A 50 -26.38 -15.16 7.04
CA THR A 50 -27.07 -15.97 6.03
C THR A 50 -26.24 -16.20 4.77
N GLY A 51 -25.23 -15.37 4.52
CA GLY A 51 -24.47 -15.33 3.26
C GLY A 51 -25.26 -14.78 2.08
N GLU A 52 -26.50 -14.32 2.29
CA GLU A 52 -27.36 -13.82 1.21
C GLU A 52 -27.04 -12.35 0.91
N PRO A 53 -26.90 -11.98 -0.38
CA PRO A 53 -26.67 -10.60 -0.79
C PRO A 53 -27.79 -9.65 -0.33
N ILE A 54 -27.43 -8.52 0.27
CA ILE A 54 -28.40 -7.51 0.72
C ILE A 54 -29.04 -6.78 -0.47
N ASP A 55 -30.17 -6.08 -0.27
CA ASP A 55 -30.88 -5.37 -1.35
C ASP A 55 -30.22 -4.03 -1.75
N ILE A 56 -28.90 -3.89 -1.54
CA ILE A 56 -28.07 -2.74 -1.88
C ILE A 56 -26.92 -3.21 -2.75
N GLU A 57 -26.69 -2.54 -3.87
CA GLU A 57 -25.55 -2.77 -4.76
C GLU A 57 -24.78 -1.46 -4.91
N HIS A 58 -23.47 -1.51 -4.66
CA HIS A 58 -22.60 -0.36 -4.82
C HIS A 58 -22.10 -0.26 -6.26
N HIS A 59 -22.30 0.90 -6.88
CA HIS A 59 -21.61 1.26 -8.11
C HIS A 59 -20.34 2.02 -7.74
N ILE A 60 -19.19 1.39 -7.98
CA ILE A 60 -17.90 1.90 -7.50
C ILE A 60 -17.38 2.95 -8.47
N MET A 61 -17.19 4.17 -7.95
CA MET A 61 -16.60 5.29 -8.65
C MET A 61 -15.14 5.42 -8.22
N TYR A 62 -14.25 4.83 -9.00
CA TYR A 62 -12.81 4.91 -8.75
C TYR A 62 -12.23 6.26 -9.16
N ASN A 63 -11.41 6.83 -8.29
CA ASN A 63 -10.54 7.96 -8.56
C ASN A 63 -9.09 7.57 -8.20
N VAL A 64 -8.16 7.67 -9.14
CA VAL A 64 -6.75 7.32 -8.90
C VAL A 64 -5.90 8.59 -8.89
N ILE A 65 -5.28 8.88 -7.76
CA ILE A 65 -4.52 10.12 -7.51
C ILE A 65 -3.05 9.75 -7.32
N ALA A 66 -2.16 10.35 -8.10
CA ALA A 66 -0.72 10.20 -7.87
C ALA A 66 -0.22 11.31 -6.93
N ALA A 67 0.36 10.92 -5.79
CA ALA A 67 1.04 11.86 -4.90
C ALA A 67 2.38 12.30 -5.51
N GLY A 68 2.80 13.53 -5.21
CA GLY A 68 4.06 14.08 -5.72
C GLY A 68 5.29 13.56 -4.98
N GLN A 69 6.45 13.91 -5.54
CA GLN A 69 7.74 13.60 -4.94
C GLN A 69 7.93 14.23 -3.54
N PRO A 70 7.52 15.49 -3.27
CA PRO A 70 7.64 16.06 -1.92
C PRO A 70 6.90 15.24 -0.85
N GLU A 71 5.69 14.76 -1.18
CA GLU A 71 4.86 13.95 -0.30
C GLU A 71 5.52 12.59 -0.03
N LEU A 72 6.04 11.93 -1.08
CA LEU A 72 6.83 10.70 -0.96
C LEU A 72 8.04 10.90 -0.03
N ILE A 73 8.85 11.92 -0.28
CA ILE A 73 10.09 12.16 0.45
C ILE A 73 9.80 12.52 1.92
N SER A 74 8.74 13.29 2.18
CA SER A 74 8.31 13.58 3.56
C SER A 74 7.93 12.29 4.31
N LEU A 75 7.22 11.37 3.66
CA LEU A 75 6.85 10.09 4.24
C LEU A 75 8.08 9.19 4.46
N GLU A 76 8.96 9.07 3.45
CA GLU A 76 10.20 8.28 3.56
C GLU A 76 11.08 8.76 4.73
N LYS A 77 11.19 10.09 4.90
CA LYS A 77 11.93 10.70 6.01
C LYS A 77 11.36 10.28 7.35
N SER A 78 10.05 10.42 7.53
CA SER A 78 9.42 10.13 8.82
C SER A 78 9.34 8.66 9.13
N LEU A 79 9.18 7.79 8.12
CA LEU A 79 9.34 6.35 8.30
C LEU A 79 10.75 6.01 8.75
N LYS A 80 11.77 6.53 8.05
CA LYS A 80 13.18 6.29 8.40
C LYS A 80 13.49 6.71 9.84
N GLU A 81 12.97 7.86 10.28
CA GLU A 81 13.14 8.36 11.64
C GLU A 81 12.37 7.52 12.68
N ALA A 82 11.22 6.94 12.30
CA ALA A 82 10.40 6.10 13.16
C ALA A 82 10.85 4.63 13.25
N MET A 83 11.78 4.19 12.39
CA MET A 83 12.28 2.81 12.39
C MET A 83 13.10 2.49 13.64
N VAL A 84 12.62 1.53 14.43
CA VAL A 84 13.31 1.02 15.62
C VAL A 84 13.84 -0.38 15.34
N SER A 85 15.10 -0.66 15.70
CA SER A 85 15.68 -1.99 15.52
C SER A 85 14.99 -3.03 16.42
N ALA A 86 14.54 -4.13 15.82
CA ALA A 86 13.82 -5.21 16.47
C ALA A 86 14.51 -6.58 16.29
N GLY A 87 15.84 -6.58 16.11
CA GLY A 87 16.65 -7.79 15.94
C GLY A 87 16.80 -8.21 14.47
N THR A 88 16.60 -9.49 14.18
CA THR A 88 16.68 -10.04 12.82
C THR A 88 15.39 -10.73 12.41
N ALA A 89 15.10 -10.71 11.12
CA ALA A 89 14.01 -11.45 10.51
C ALA A 89 14.53 -12.33 9.39
N ARG A 90 13.93 -13.51 9.26
CA ARG A 90 14.26 -14.47 8.23
C ARG A 90 13.50 -14.17 6.93
N GLU A 91 14.23 -14.09 5.83
CA GLU A 91 13.70 -14.03 4.46
C GLU A 91 12.90 -15.30 4.16
N SER A 92 11.72 -15.14 3.56
CA SER A 92 10.78 -16.24 3.35
C SER A 92 11.21 -17.24 2.27
N GLU A 93 12.08 -16.86 1.33
CA GLU A 93 12.47 -17.74 0.20
C GLU A 93 13.77 -18.51 0.45
N TYR A 94 14.86 -17.82 0.81
CA TYR A 94 16.19 -18.43 0.96
C TYR A 94 16.62 -18.60 2.41
N GLY A 95 15.78 -18.16 3.35
CA GLY A 95 16.04 -18.32 4.77
C GLY A 95 17.20 -17.47 5.31
N ARG A 96 17.66 -16.46 4.55
CA ARG A 96 18.68 -15.50 4.99
C ARG A 96 18.15 -14.62 6.11
N GLU A 97 19.00 -14.26 7.05
CA GLU A 97 18.64 -13.34 8.12
C GLU A 97 19.02 -11.91 7.75
N PHE A 98 18.06 -11.01 7.89
CA PHE A 98 18.23 -9.59 7.67
C PHE A 98 17.92 -8.81 8.94
N PRO A 99 18.56 -7.65 9.19
CA PRO A 99 18.12 -6.74 10.22
C PRO A 99 16.64 -6.40 10.08
N LEU A 100 15.93 -6.47 11.19
CA LEU A 100 14.51 -6.15 11.29
C LEU A 100 14.34 -4.78 11.96
N PHE A 101 13.51 -3.96 11.36
CA PHE A 101 13.01 -2.72 11.94
C PHE A 101 11.49 -2.79 12.12
N GLU A 102 11.00 -2.24 13.22
CA GLU A 102 9.57 -2.05 13.44
C GLU A 102 9.26 -0.54 13.43
N VAL A 103 8.12 -0.19 12.85
CA VAL A 103 7.59 1.17 12.81
C VAL A 103 6.22 1.13 13.46
N GLU A 104 6.01 1.89 14.53
CA GLU A 104 4.67 2.07 15.07
C GLU A 104 3.89 3.01 14.14
N ALA A 105 2.85 2.50 13.49
CA ALA A 105 2.11 3.23 12.46
C ALA A 105 1.45 4.50 13.01
N THR A 106 1.06 4.54 14.29
CA THR A 106 0.54 5.77 14.94
C THR A 106 1.56 6.91 14.99
N VAL A 107 2.86 6.64 14.86
CA VAL A 107 3.92 7.67 14.82
C VAL A 107 3.96 8.36 13.44
N VAL A 108 3.70 7.62 12.36
CA VAL A 108 3.75 8.14 10.98
C VAL A 108 2.38 8.51 10.42
N GLU A 109 1.30 8.02 11.05
CA GLU A 109 -0.09 8.32 10.72
C GLU A 109 -0.38 9.82 10.56
N PRO A 110 0.11 10.74 11.42
CA PRO A 110 -0.15 12.18 11.26
C PRO A 110 0.33 12.78 9.92
N ILE A 111 1.31 12.16 9.26
CA ILE A 111 1.79 12.64 7.96
C ILE A 111 0.90 12.13 6.82
N PHE A 112 0.42 10.89 6.93
CA PHE A 112 -0.64 10.40 6.04
C PHE A 112 -1.93 11.22 6.21
N GLU A 113 -2.30 11.59 7.43
CA GLU A 113 -3.43 12.48 7.70
C GLU A 113 -3.24 13.86 7.06
N ARG A 114 -2.04 14.44 7.16
CA ARG A 114 -1.74 15.72 6.49
C ARG A 114 -1.89 15.62 4.98
N LEU A 115 -1.37 14.54 4.39
CA LEU A 115 -1.50 14.30 2.95
C LEU A 115 -2.96 14.09 2.54
N TYR A 116 -3.69 13.29 3.31
CA TYR A 116 -5.13 13.08 3.13
C TYR A 116 -5.88 14.41 3.17
N SER A 117 -5.66 15.22 4.20
CA SER A 117 -6.27 16.55 4.33
C SER A 117 -5.95 17.47 3.17
N PHE A 118 -4.70 17.44 2.69
CA PHE A 118 -4.28 18.25 1.54
C PHE A 118 -4.96 17.82 0.23
N ILE A 119 -5.02 16.51 -0.06
CA ILE A 119 -5.63 15.99 -1.29
C ILE A 119 -7.12 16.28 -1.35
N PHE A 120 -7.82 16.18 -0.21
CA PHE A 120 -9.27 16.28 -0.15
C PHE A 120 -9.78 17.62 0.41
N ASP A 121 -8.90 18.62 0.57
CA ASP A 121 -9.23 19.95 1.10
C ASP A 121 -10.00 19.88 2.45
N MET A 122 -9.52 19.04 3.36
CA MET A 122 -10.11 18.83 4.68
C MET A 122 -9.33 19.60 5.75
N GLU A 123 -10.03 20.28 6.66
CA GLU A 123 -9.39 20.95 7.80
C GLU A 123 -8.63 19.95 8.70
N PRO A 124 -7.33 20.18 8.99
CA PRO A 124 -6.54 19.29 9.84
C PRO A 124 -7.01 19.37 11.31
N GLY A 125 -7.07 18.22 11.98
CA GLY A 125 -7.39 18.14 13.42
C GLY A 125 -8.87 17.98 13.78
N ARG A 126 -9.75 17.68 12.82
CA ARG A 126 -11.14 17.30 13.12
C ARG A 126 -11.19 15.89 13.72
N SER A 127 -11.82 15.77 14.89
CA SER A 127 -11.99 14.47 15.55
C SER A 127 -12.92 13.57 14.75
N ALA A 128 -12.71 12.26 14.84
CA ALA A 128 -13.57 11.22 14.25
C ALA A 128 -15.06 11.30 14.67
N THR A 129 -15.42 12.19 15.60
CA THR A 129 -16.77 12.41 16.13
C THR A 129 -17.65 13.35 15.29
N GLU A 130 -17.10 14.09 14.31
CA GLU A 130 -17.92 14.84 13.33
C GLU A 130 -18.34 13.92 12.17
N MET A 131 -19.09 12.86 12.47
CA MET A 131 -19.48 11.80 11.52
C MET A 131 -20.59 12.19 10.53
N ASP A 132 -21.20 13.37 10.67
CA ASP A 132 -22.40 13.77 9.92
C ASP A 132 -22.13 14.32 8.51
N ARG A 133 -20.86 14.49 8.11
CA ARG A 133 -20.50 14.87 6.73
C ARG A 133 -19.94 13.67 5.97
N PRO A 134 -20.28 13.53 4.67
CA PRO A 134 -19.60 12.57 3.81
C PRO A 134 -18.12 12.97 3.73
N VAL A 135 -17.25 12.08 4.19
CA VAL A 135 -15.78 12.25 4.19
C VAL A 135 -15.20 11.24 3.19
N PRO A 136 -14.27 11.63 2.30
CA PRO A 136 -13.74 10.73 1.27
C PRO A 136 -13.08 9.49 1.86
N VAL A 137 -13.36 8.32 1.28
CA VAL A 137 -12.64 7.09 1.62
C VAL A 137 -11.41 6.98 0.72
N ALA A 138 -10.25 6.74 1.33
CA ALA A 138 -8.98 6.63 0.61
C ALA A 138 -8.22 5.33 0.90
N ILE A 139 -7.61 4.77 -0.14
CA ILE A 139 -6.64 3.67 -0.05
C ILE A 139 -5.31 4.24 -0.51
N PHE A 140 -4.38 4.45 0.43
CA PHE A 140 -3.00 4.77 0.09
C PHE A 140 -2.26 3.49 -0.30
N VAL A 141 -1.73 3.46 -1.51
CA VAL A 141 -0.83 2.40 -1.98
C VAL A 141 0.56 3.00 -2.12
N VAL A 142 1.52 2.42 -1.42
CA VAL A 142 2.84 3.03 -1.25
C VAL A 142 3.96 2.10 -1.70
N ASN A 143 4.96 2.69 -2.36
CA ASN A 143 6.17 2.02 -2.82
C ASN A 143 7.41 2.87 -2.49
N PHE A 144 7.94 2.71 -1.28
CA PHE A 144 9.10 3.48 -0.82
C PHE A 144 10.44 2.93 -1.36
N ASP A 145 11.43 3.81 -1.51
CA ASP A 145 12.82 3.42 -1.79
C ASP A 145 13.52 3.03 -0.49
N LYS A 146 13.71 1.72 -0.29
CA LYS A 146 14.35 1.19 0.93
C LYS A 146 15.82 1.61 1.06
N VAL A 147 16.54 1.87 -0.03
CA VAL A 147 17.94 2.32 0.04
C VAL A 147 18.02 3.72 0.64
N ARG A 148 17.07 4.60 0.29
CA ARG A 148 16.94 5.93 0.89
C ARG A 148 16.46 5.86 2.34
N MET A 149 15.49 5.00 2.60
CA MET A 149 14.92 4.81 3.93
C MET A 149 15.80 4.01 4.89
N ASP A 150 16.90 3.41 4.44
CA ASP A 150 17.78 2.62 5.31
C ASP A 150 18.26 3.45 6.51
N PRO A 151 17.86 3.11 7.75
CA PRO A 151 18.23 3.89 8.93
C PRO A 151 19.73 3.78 9.25
N ARG A 152 20.44 2.80 8.69
CA ARG A 152 21.90 2.66 8.79
C ARG A 152 22.63 3.63 7.86
N ASN A 153 21.95 4.09 6.80
CA ASN A 153 22.50 5.00 5.81
C ASN A 153 22.31 6.47 6.25
N LYS A 154 23.35 7.02 6.90
CA LYS A 154 23.37 8.42 7.37
C LYS A 154 23.77 9.44 6.30
N GLY A 155 24.18 8.99 5.10
CA GLY A 155 24.72 9.86 4.05
C GLY A 155 23.67 10.43 3.09
N VAL A 156 22.42 9.99 3.18
CA VAL A 156 21.34 10.44 2.28
C VAL A 156 20.64 11.65 2.89
N ASP A 157 20.81 12.81 2.27
CA ASP A 157 20.06 14.02 2.57
C ASP A 157 18.72 13.99 1.81
N LEU A 158 17.68 13.53 2.50
CA LEU A 158 16.31 13.46 1.96
C LEU A 158 15.72 14.86 1.69
N ASP A 159 16.10 15.89 2.46
CA ASP A 159 15.54 17.24 2.28
C ASP A 159 15.96 17.83 0.92
N SER A 160 17.19 17.54 0.49
CA SER A 160 17.66 17.90 -0.86
C SER A 160 16.88 17.21 -1.99
N LEU A 161 16.27 16.05 -1.71
CA LEU A 161 15.49 15.27 -2.67
C LEU A 161 14.03 15.73 -2.78
N MET A 162 13.56 16.65 -1.94
CA MET A 162 12.18 17.16 -2.09
C MET A 162 11.97 17.88 -3.42
N TYR A 163 12.97 18.65 -3.88
CA TYR A 163 12.86 19.50 -5.08
C TYR A 163 13.86 19.13 -6.18
N SER A 164 14.84 18.27 -5.89
CA SER A 164 15.81 17.83 -6.90
C SER A 164 15.26 16.66 -7.72
N LYS A 165 15.75 16.52 -8.95
CA LYS A 165 15.33 15.43 -9.83
C LYS A 165 15.89 14.10 -9.31
N ILE A 166 15.01 13.14 -9.03
CA ILE A 166 15.41 11.76 -8.78
C ILE A 166 15.74 11.09 -10.11
N ASN A 167 16.98 10.58 -10.23
CA ASN A 167 17.44 9.91 -11.43
C ASN A 167 17.01 8.43 -11.47
N GLY A 168 16.99 7.87 -12.67
CA GLY A 168 16.80 6.44 -12.89
C GLY A 168 17.94 5.62 -12.26
N LEU A 169 17.66 4.33 -12.03
CA LEU A 169 18.62 3.39 -11.43
C LEU A 169 19.30 2.56 -12.52
N THR A 170 20.59 2.29 -12.32
CA THR A 170 21.33 1.27 -13.05
C THR A 170 20.85 -0.13 -12.66
N GLU A 171 21.17 -1.15 -13.46
CA GLU A 171 20.81 -2.55 -13.15
C GLU A 171 21.39 -3.02 -11.80
N GLN A 172 22.60 -2.58 -11.46
CA GLN A 172 23.25 -2.93 -10.19
C GLN A 172 22.54 -2.27 -8.99
N GLU A 173 22.06 -1.04 -9.16
CA GLU A 173 21.30 -0.33 -8.12
C GLU A 173 19.90 -0.92 -7.96
N LEU A 174 19.23 -1.32 -9.05
CA LEU A 174 17.94 -2.03 -9.00
C LEU A 174 18.04 -3.32 -8.18
N LYS A 175 19.13 -4.08 -8.33
CA LYS A 175 19.35 -5.32 -7.54
C LYS A 175 19.57 -5.04 -6.05
N LYS A 176 19.95 -3.82 -5.68
CA LYS A 176 20.18 -3.40 -4.29
C LYS A 176 18.99 -2.70 -3.65
N GLN A 177 17.88 -2.53 -4.38
CA GLN A 177 16.70 -1.80 -3.90
C GLN A 177 16.04 -2.39 -2.65
N GLU A 178 16.25 -3.68 -2.35
CA GLU A 178 15.78 -4.27 -1.08
C GLU A 178 16.63 -3.88 0.14
N ALA A 179 17.80 -3.27 -0.07
CA ALA A 179 18.69 -2.71 0.94
C ALA A 179 19.12 -3.67 2.07
N ASP A 180 18.95 -4.98 1.92
CA ASP A 180 19.33 -5.99 2.90
C ASP A 180 18.78 -5.71 4.32
N TYR A 181 17.54 -5.25 4.41
CA TYR A 181 16.79 -5.17 5.67
C TYR A 181 15.28 -5.38 5.45
N ILE A 182 14.58 -5.70 6.52
CA ILE A 182 13.11 -5.80 6.55
C ILE A 182 12.59 -4.76 7.52
N TYR A 183 11.52 -4.07 7.14
CA TYR A 183 10.75 -3.27 8.09
C TYR A 183 9.27 -3.65 8.05
N ARG A 184 8.58 -3.54 9.17
CA ARG A 184 7.16 -3.87 9.32
C ARG A 184 6.48 -2.85 10.22
N TYR A 185 5.19 -2.66 10.05
CA TYR A 185 4.40 -1.84 10.93
C TYR A 185 3.91 -2.62 12.15
N ARG A 186 3.75 -1.91 13.25
CA ARG A 186 2.88 -2.28 14.38
C ARG A 186 1.81 -1.20 14.48
N TYR A 187 0.61 -1.55 14.92
CA TYR A 187 -0.44 -0.56 15.11
C TYR A 187 -1.19 -0.84 16.39
N ASN A 188 -1.10 0.06 17.37
CA ASN A 188 -1.77 -0.03 18.67
C ASN A 188 -1.54 -1.37 19.39
N GLY A 189 -0.30 -1.85 19.41
CA GLY A 189 0.07 -3.13 20.04
C GLY A 189 -0.31 -4.38 19.22
N GLY A 190 -0.77 -4.21 17.99
CA GLY A 190 -1.12 -5.30 17.07
C GLY A 190 0.08 -6.11 16.55
N GLY A 191 -0.24 -7.12 15.73
CA GLY A 191 0.74 -7.94 15.02
C GLY A 191 1.55 -7.15 13.98
N ALA A 192 2.67 -7.71 13.55
CA ALA A 192 3.54 -7.09 12.55
C ALA A 192 2.86 -7.11 11.16
N THR A 193 2.62 -5.95 10.56
CA THR A 193 1.80 -5.80 9.35
C THR A 193 2.48 -4.97 8.25
N GLN A 194 1.94 -5.08 7.04
CA GLN A 194 2.28 -4.27 5.84
C GLN A 194 1.12 -3.34 5.47
N VAL A 195 -0.05 -3.59 6.08
CA VAL A 195 -1.32 -2.92 5.82
C VAL A 195 -1.93 -2.54 7.16
N TRP A 196 -2.39 -1.30 7.29
CA TRP A 196 -3.06 -0.85 8.51
C TRP A 196 -4.21 0.09 8.18
N LEU A 197 -5.23 0.06 9.02
CA LEU A 197 -6.39 0.95 8.94
C LEU A 197 -6.15 2.10 9.92
N SER A 198 -6.14 3.32 9.38
CA SER A 198 -6.01 4.52 10.18
C SER A 198 -7.19 4.69 11.14
N SER A 199 -6.97 5.37 12.26
CA SER A 199 -8.06 5.88 13.10
C SER A 199 -8.94 6.93 12.37
N GLY A 200 -8.43 7.48 11.25
CA GLY A 200 -9.18 8.25 10.27
C GLY A 200 -9.97 7.38 9.29
N ARG A 201 -10.11 7.84 8.04
CA ARG A 201 -10.92 7.19 6.97
C ARG A 201 -10.10 6.67 5.80
N PHE A 202 -8.88 6.22 6.08
CA PHE A 202 -8.01 5.68 5.05
C PHE A 202 -7.31 4.40 5.47
N VAL A 203 -7.01 3.57 4.47
CA VAL A 203 -6.18 2.37 4.59
C VAL A 203 -4.81 2.68 4.00
N VAL A 204 -3.74 2.22 4.64
CA VAL A 204 -2.40 2.27 4.06
C VAL A 204 -1.96 0.86 3.71
N ILE A 205 -1.55 0.70 2.45
CA ILE A 205 -1.02 -0.52 1.86
C ILE A 205 0.41 -0.22 1.40
N ASP A 206 1.40 -0.71 2.15
CA ASP A 206 2.80 -0.51 1.82
C ASP A 206 3.39 -1.76 1.15
N LEU A 207 3.69 -1.65 -0.14
CA LEU A 207 4.21 -2.76 -0.95
C LEU A 207 5.71 -3.02 -0.69
N SER A 208 6.39 -2.07 -0.05
CA SER A 208 7.82 -2.15 0.26
C SER A 208 8.09 -2.66 1.68
N ALA A 209 7.13 -2.50 2.60
CA ALA A 209 7.16 -3.10 3.92
C ALA A 209 7.01 -4.64 3.87
N GLY A 210 7.39 -5.33 4.94
CA GLY A 210 7.30 -6.78 5.06
C GLY A 210 8.46 -7.55 4.42
N PRO A 211 8.32 -8.87 4.26
CA PRO A 211 7.05 -9.60 4.22
C PRO A 211 6.46 -9.87 5.60
N CYS A 212 5.12 -9.93 5.69
CA CYS A 212 4.41 -10.44 6.86
C CYS A 212 3.68 -11.73 6.50
N THR A 213 3.74 -12.71 7.40
CA THR A 213 3.07 -14.01 7.25
C THR A 213 2.21 -14.24 8.48
N TYR A 214 0.94 -14.58 8.28
CA TYR A 214 0.00 -14.95 9.32
C TYR A 214 -0.60 -16.32 9.03
N GLY A 215 -0.75 -17.14 10.06
CA GLY A 215 -1.17 -18.53 9.94
C GLY A 215 0.01 -19.50 9.81
N LYS A 216 -0.29 -20.81 9.76
CA LYS A 216 0.74 -21.84 9.57
C LYS A 216 1.23 -21.78 8.13
N ILE A 217 2.56 -21.76 7.96
CA ILE A 217 3.24 -21.69 6.66
C ILE A 217 2.86 -22.88 5.74
N GLU A 218 2.33 -23.96 6.31
CA GLU A 218 1.95 -25.19 5.61
C GLU A 218 0.46 -25.29 5.23
N SER A 219 -0.40 -24.29 5.52
CA SER A 219 -1.79 -24.33 5.05
C SER A 219 -1.93 -23.66 3.68
N GLU A 220 -2.40 -24.43 2.69
CA GLU A 220 -2.65 -23.96 1.33
C GLU A 220 -3.86 -23.01 1.26
N GLU A 221 -4.80 -23.12 2.20
CA GLU A 221 -5.98 -22.27 2.31
C GLU A 221 -6.01 -21.55 3.67
N GLY A 222 -6.46 -20.29 3.66
CA GLY A 222 -6.66 -19.47 4.87
C GLY A 222 -5.39 -18.90 5.52
N SER A 223 -4.20 -19.15 4.97
CA SER A 223 -2.96 -18.48 5.41
C SER A 223 -2.70 -17.20 4.63
N VAL A 224 -2.30 -16.13 5.32
CA VAL A 224 -1.80 -14.91 4.67
C VAL A 224 -0.30 -15.08 4.56
N SER A 225 0.19 -15.33 3.35
CA SER A 225 1.61 -15.52 3.11
C SER A 225 2.25 -14.23 2.57
N TYR A 226 3.58 -14.23 2.49
CA TYR A 226 4.33 -13.15 1.82
C TYR A 226 3.93 -12.95 0.34
N ARG A 227 3.20 -13.88 -0.26
CA ARG A 227 2.68 -13.81 -1.64
C ARG A 227 1.30 -13.17 -1.74
N SER A 228 0.62 -12.95 -0.62
CA SER A 228 -0.70 -12.33 -0.59
C SER A 228 -0.65 -10.83 -0.92
N MET A 229 0.54 -10.22 -0.93
CA MET A 229 0.79 -8.84 -1.32
C MET A 229 1.67 -8.79 -2.57
N PRO A 230 1.34 -7.95 -3.58
CA PRO A 230 2.18 -7.81 -4.75
C PRO A 230 3.50 -7.13 -4.37
N ARG A 231 4.62 -7.73 -4.75
CA ARG A 231 5.97 -7.21 -4.50
C ARG A 231 6.67 -6.90 -5.81
N LEU A 232 7.14 -5.67 -5.95
CA LEU A 232 7.89 -5.25 -7.13
C LEU A 232 9.18 -6.05 -7.34
N SER A 233 9.84 -6.47 -6.26
CA SER A 233 11.01 -7.36 -6.33
C SER A 233 10.72 -8.64 -7.12
N ASN A 234 9.57 -9.26 -6.88
CA ASN A 234 9.17 -10.53 -7.51
C ASN A 234 8.75 -10.35 -8.98
N ILE A 235 8.34 -9.13 -9.33
CA ILE A 235 7.85 -8.74 -10.64
C ILE A 235 9.03 -8.34 -11.53
N ILE A 236 9.97 -7.55 -11.00
CA ILE A 236 11.16 -7.05 -11.72
C ILE A 236 12.27 -8.11 -11.77
N PHE A 237 12.37 -8.96 -10.75
CA PHE A 237 13.37 -10.03 -10.67
C PHE A 237 12.70 -11.38 -10.37
N PRO A 238 11.87 -11.92 -11.29
CA PRO A 238 11.24 -13.22 -11.08
C PRO A 238 12.32 -14.29 -10.90
N ARG A 239 12.33 -14.94 -9.74
CA ARG A 239 13.34 -15.96 -9.34
C ARG A 239 14.79 -15.45 -9.35
N GLY A 240 15.00 -14.13 -9.18
CA GLY A 240 16.33 -13.52 -9.18
C GLY A 240 16.99 -13.37 -10.56
N LEU A 241 16.27 -13.68 -11.63
CA LEU A 241 16.69 -13.46 -13.02
C LEU A 241 16.05 -12.17 -13.56
N ALA A 242 16.70 -11.50 -14.51
CA ALA A 242 16.18 -10.28 -15.11
C ALA A 242 14.77 -10.51 -15.70
N ALA A 243 13.85 -9.57 -15.47
CA ALA A 243 12.45 -9.71 -15.88
C ALA A 243 12.30 -10.06 -17.38
N PRO A 244 11.31 -10.91 -17.74
CA PRO A 244 10.76 -10.94 -19.09
C PRO A 244 10.13 -9.58 -19.44
N SER A 245 9.81 -9.35 -20.72
CA SER A 245 9.39 -8.06 -21.30
C SER A 245 8.63 -7.13 -20.35
N ALA A 246 9.01 -5.85 -20.31
CA ALA A 246 8.47 -4.85 -19.39
C ALA A 246 6.93 -4.75 -19.40
N SER A 247 6.28 -4.99 -20.55
CA SER A 247 4.81 -4.92 -20.69
C SER A 247 4.06 -6.02 -19.94
N SER A 248 4.44 -7.29 -20.11
CA SER A 248 3.78 -8.42 -19.42
C SER A 248 3.89 -8.32 -17.90
N THR A 249 5.01 -7.78 -17.44
CA THR A 249 5.34 -7.57 -16.03
C THR A 249 4.46 -6.49 -15.41
N GLN A 250 4.13 -5.44 -16.18
CA GLN A 250 3.22 -4.37 -15.77
C GLN A 250 1.77 -4.86 -15.69
N ASP A 251 1.29 -5.64 -16.66
CA ASP A 251 -0.09 -6.16 -16.65
C ASP A 251 -0.36 -7.09 -15.46
N ILE A 252 0.60 -7.95 -15.12
CA ILE A 252 0.51 -8.82 -13.93
C ILE A 252 0.41 -7.98 -12.66
N PHE A 253 1.26 -6.97 -12.51
CA PHE A 253 1.24 -6.11 -11.34
C PHE A 253 -0.08 -5.35 -11.20
N VAL A 254 -0.58 -4.78 -12.31
CA VAL A 254 -1.87 -4.06 -12.34
C VAL A 254 -3.00 -5.00 -11.92
N GLY A 255 -3.05 -6.22 -12.45
CA GLY A 255 -4.05 -7.22 -12.07
C GLY A 255 -3.99 -7.58 -10.58
N GLN A 256 -2.78 -7.81 -10.03
CA GLN A 256 -2.60 -8.10 -8.61
C GLN A 256 -2.99 -6.92 -7.71
N LEU A 257 -2.60 -5.70 -8.08
CA LEU A 257 -2.93 -4.49 -7.33
C LEU A 257 -4.44 -4.21 -7.38
N ALA A 258 -5.09 -4.38 -8.54
CA ALA A 258 -6.52 -4.20 -8.68
C ALA A 258 -7.31 -5.21 -7.83
N GLY A 259 -6.87 -6.48 -7.81
CA GLY A 259 -7.44 -7.48 -6.91
C GLY A 259 -7.32 -7.08 -5.44
N LEU A 260 -6.14 -6.61 -5.01
CA LEU A 260 -5.92 -6.13 -3.65
C LEU A 260 -6.81 -4.94 -3.29
N ILE A 261 -6.98 -3.99 -4.20
CA ILE A 261 -7.88 -2.84 -4.01
C ILE A 261 -9.34 -3.33 -3.90
N SER A 262 -9.77 -4.24 -4.77
CA SER A 262 -11.12 -4.82 -4.72
C SER A 262 -11.37 -5.53 -3.40
N THR A 263 -10.46 -6.37 -2.94
CA THR A 263 -10.55 -7.06 -1.64
C THR A 263 -10.56 -6.06 -0.47
N THR A 264 -9.82 -4.96 -0.57
CA THR A 264 -9.85 -3.89 0.44
C THR A 264 -11.23 -3.24 0.49
N ILE A 265 -11.87 -3.01 -0.66
CA ILE A 265 -13.23 -2.48 -0.71
C ILE A 265 -14.20 -3.46 -0.07
N GLU A 266 -14.13 -4.72 -0.47
CA GLU A 266 -15.02 -5.80 0.00
C GLU A 266 -14.93 -6.03 1.50
N HIS A 267 -13.75 -5.94 2.12
CA HIS A 267 -13.59 -6.30 3.53
C HIS A 267 -13.40 -5.13 4.48
N VAL A 268 -13.11 -3.93 3.98
CA VAL A 268 -12.81 -2.76 4.83
C VAL A 268 -13.78 -1.61 4.57
N ILE A 269 -14.07 -1.30 3.31
CA ILE A 269 -14.83 -0.08 2.96
C ILE A 269 -16.34 -0.35 2.95
N ALA A 270 -16.75 -1.43 2.29
CA ALA A 270 -18.15 -1.85 2.17
C ALA A 270 -18.30 -3.34 2.54
N PRO A 271 -18.01 -3.72 3.80
CA PRO A 271 -18.07 -5.09 4.24
C PRO A 271 -19.48 -5.64 4.35
N ASP A 272 -19.56 -6.97 4.41
CA ASP A 272 -20.75 -7.70 4.79
C ASP A 272 -21.33 -7.18 6.11
N ILE A 273 -22.65 -7.15 6.17
CA ILE A 273 -23.42 -6.54 7.26
C ILE A 273 -23.91 -7.64 8.20
N ARG A 274 -23.82 -7.38 9.51
CA ARG A 274 -24.45 -8.20 10.56
C ARG A 274 -25.88 -7.75 10.83
#